data_AF-A0A7Y2FNH4-F1
#
_entry.id   AF-A0A7Y2FNH4-F1
#
_cell.length_a   1.000
_cell.length_b   1.000
_cell.length_c   1.000
_cell.angle_alpha   90.00
_cell.angle_beta   90.00
_cell.angle_gamma   90.00
#
_symmetry.space_group_name_H-M   'P 1'
#
loop_
_entity.id
_entity.type
_entity.pdbx_description
1 polymer ?
#
loop_
_entity_poly.entity_id
_entity_poly.type
_entity_poly.pdbx_seq_one_letter_code
_entity_poly.pdbx_strand_id
1 'polypeptide(L)'
;MDRYRVRPPDEAAAGTLAEASGLGLTAAQVLLNRGIRSVEEASPFLDATLRGLSSPENMADRAQASRRIARAIRARERIVVFGDYDVDGTTSALILSEVIAALGGEVRTLIADRFNGGYGLS
;
A
#
# COMPACT_ATOMS: atom_id res chain seq x y z
N MET A 1 30.36 13.42 -1.48
CA MET A 1 30.16 12.75 -2.78
C MET A 1 29.57 11.39 -2.48
N ASP A 2 28.30 11.18 -2.80
CA ASP A 2 27.71 9.84 -2.72
C ASP A 2 28.39 8.95 -3.77
N ARG A 3 29.03 7.89 -3.30
CA ARG A 3 29.74 6.93 -4.14
C ARG A 3 28.73 5.91 -4.65
N TYR A 4 28.58 5.80 -5.97
CA TYR A 4 27.76 4.75 -6.57
C TYR A 4 28.18 3.37 -6.04
N ARG A 5 27.19 2.57 -5.61
CA ARG A 5 27.40 1.20 -5.15
C ARG A 5 26.69 0.24 -6.09
N VAL A 6 27.49 -0.43 -6.92
CA VAL A 6 27.00 -1.51 -7.79
C VAL A 6 27.01 -2.81 -6.99
N ARG A 7 25.89 -3.54 -7.00
CA ARG A 7 25.84 -4.89 -6.42
C ARG A 7 26.53 -5.86 -7.39
N PRO A 8 27.34 -6.81 -6.90
CA PRO A 8 28.02 -7.76 -7.76
C PRO A 8 26.99 -8.63 -8.49
N PRO A 9 27.17 -8.89 -9.80
CA PRO A 9 26.30 -9.80 -10.52
C PRO A 9 26.55 -11.26 -10.09
N ASP A 10 25.52 -12.07 -10.25
CA ASP A 10 25.56 -13.52 -10.14
C ASP A 10 24.95 -14.05 -11.45
N GLU A 11 25.79 -14.15 -12.49
CA GLU A 11 25.35 -14.49 -13.84
C GLU A 11 24.69 -15.87 -13.91
N ALA A 12 25.18 -16.82 -13.10
CA ALA A 12 24.63 -18.16 -13.03
C ALA A 12 23.21 -18.14 -12.44
N ALA A 13 23.04 -17.53 -11.26
CA ALA A 13 21.71 -17.43 -10.65
C ALA A 13 20.76 -16.57 -11.49
N ALA A 14 21.26 -15.51 -12.13
CA ALA A 14 20.46 -14.65 -13.00
C ALA A 14 20.02 -15.41 -14.25
N GLY A 15 20.87 -16.25 -14.83
CA GLY A 15 20.53 -17.14 -15.95
C GLY A 15 19.42 -18.12 -15.58
N THR A 16 19.54 -18.80 -14.43
CA THR A 16 18.52 -19.72 -13.94
C THR A 16 17.17 -19.03 -13.72
N LEU A 17 17.16 -17.86 -13.06
CA LEU A 17 15.92 -17.12 -12.81
C LEU A 17 15.33 -16.54 -14.10
N ALA A 18 16.17 -16.11 -15.05
CA ALA A 18 15.75 -15.59 -16.35
C ALA A 18 15.01 -16.66 -17.17
N GLU A 19 15.60 -17.86 -17.29
CA GLU A 19 14.96 -18.99 -17.97
C GLU A 19 13.66 -19.41 -17.29
N ALA A 20 13.67 -19.58 -15.97
CA ALA A 20 12.50 -20.03 -15.22
C ALA A 20 11.34 -19.03 -15.23
N SER A 21 11.62 -17.73 -15.32
CA SER A 21 10.61 -16.66 -15.25
C SER A 21 10.28 -16.04 -16.61
N GLY A 22 10.92 -16.49 -17.70
CA GLY A 22 10.76 -15.89 -19.04
C GLY A 22 11.29 -14.44 -19.13
N LEU A 23 12.27 -14.06 -18.30
CA LEU A 23 12.82 -12.71 -18.22
C LEU A 23 14.14 -12.60 -18.97
N GLY A 24 14.55 -11.37 -19.30
CA GLY A 24 15.93 -11.10 -19.71
C GLY A 24 16.90 -11.17 -18.52
N LEU A 25 18.17 -11.54 -18.79
CA LEU A 25 19.23 -11.64 -17.77
C LEU A 25 19.34 -10.41 -16.86
N THR A 26 19.22 -9.21 -17.44
CA THR A 26 19.28 -7.95 -16.69
C THR A 26 18.13 -7.84 -15.68
N ALA A 27 16.90 -8.18 -16.08
CA ALA A 27 15.75 -8.14 -15.18
C ALA A 27 15.89 -9.17 -14.06
N ALA A 28 16.32 -10.40 -14.38
CA ALA A 28 16.59 -11.43 -13.39
C ALA A 28 17.67 -11.01 -12.38
N GLN A 29 18.78 -10.43 -12.85
CA GLN A 29 19.83 -9.90 -11.97
C GLN A 29 19.32 -8.79 -11.04
N VAL A 30 18.41 -7.95 -11.53
CA VAL A 30 17.78 -6.88 -10.76
C VAL A 30 16.83 -7.44 -9.69
N LEU A 31 16.15 -8.56 -9.94
CA LEU A 31 15.33 -9.28 -8.96
C LEU A 31 16.20 -9.93 -7.88
N LEU A 32 17.30 -10.59 -8.26
CA LEU A 32 18.28 -11.13 -7.31
C LEU A 32 18.83 -10.05 -6.37
N ASN A 33 19.09 -8.87 -6.92
CA ASN A 33 19.52 -7.70 -6.14
C ASN A 33 18.47 -7.19 -5.15
N ARG A 34 17.18 -7.50 -5.38
CA ARG A 34 16.06 -7.24 -4.46
C ARG A 34 15.80 -8.39 -3.48
N GLY A 35 16.57 -9.47 -3.55
CA GLY A 35 16.40 -10.66 -2.71
C GLY A 35 15.40 -11.69 -3.24
N ILE A 36 14.86 -11.47 -4.45
CA ILE A 36 13.94 -12.39 -5.13
C ILE A 36 14.78 -13.39 -5.91
N ARG A 37 14.77 -14.66 -5.49
CA ARG A 37 15.70 -15.70 -5.92
C ARG A 37 15.02 -16.87 -6.62
N SER A 38 13.69 -16.94 -6.62
CA SER A 38 12.96 -18.01 -7.28
C SER A 38 11.82 -17.49 -8.17
N VAL A 39 11.32 -18.35 -9.06
CA VAL A 39 10.17 -18.03 -9.91
C VAL A 39 8.89 -17.85 -9.07
N GLU A 40 8.77 -18.59 -7.98
CA GLU A 40 7.66 -18.51 -7.02
C GLU A 40 7.64 -17.17 -6.29
N GLU A 41 8.79 -16.54 -6.09
CA GLU A 41 8.90 -15.18 -5.55
C GLU A 41 8.75 -14.12 -6.65
N ALA A 42 9.30 -14.36 -7.84
CA ALA A 42 9.30 -13.41 -8.94
C ALA A 42 7.92 -13.22 -9.57
N SER A 43 7.15 -14.29 -9.75
CA SER A 43 5.82 -14.24 -10.36
C SER A 43 4.86 -13.31 -9.61
N PRO A 44 4.59 -13.47 -8.29
CA PRO A 44 3.69 -12.57 -7.57
C PRO A 44 4.24 -11.16 -7.40
N PHE A 45 5.56 -10.96 -7.52
CA PHE A 45 6.17 -9.64 -7.49
C PHE A 45 5.95 -8.87 -8.80
N LEU A 46 6.05 -9.55 -9.94
CA LEU A 46 5.90 -8.95 -11.27
C LEU A 46 4.44 -8.83 -11.71
N ASP A 47 3.61 -9.81 -11.35
CA ASP A 47 2.18 -9.85 -11.64
C ASP A 47 1.38 -9.82 -10.34
N ALA A 48 1.51 -8.71 -9.62
CA ALA A 48 0.83 -8.51 -8.34
C ALA A 48 -0.68 -8.37 -8.54
N THR A 49 -1.44 -9.26 -7.90
CA THR A 49 -2.91 -9.21 -7.91
C THR A 49 -3.46 -8.86 -6.53
N LEU A 50 -4.70 -8.36 -6.47
CA LEU A 50 -5.38 -8.08 -5.20
C LEU A 50 -5.50 -9.33 -4.29
N ARG A 51 -5.50 -10.54 -4.87
CA ARG A 51 -5.54 -11.80 -4.11
C ARG A 51 -4.24 -12.04 -3.33
N GLY A 52 -3.13 -11.43 -3.75
CA GLY A 52 -1.83 -11.53 -3.08
C GLY A 52 -1.64 -10.55 -1.92
N LEU A 53 -2.61 -9.67 -1.64
CA LEU A 53 -2.54 -8.77 -0.50
C LEU A 53 -2.54 -9.55 0.81
N SER A 54 -1.72 -9.11 1.77
CA SER A 54 -1.75 -9.67 3.12
C SER A 54 -3.13 -9.46 3.75
N SER A 55 -3.57 -10.44 4.53
CA SER A 55 -4.83 -10.33 5.27
C SER A 55 -4.79 -9.10 6.18
N PRO A 56 -5.82 -8.21 6.12
CA PRO A 56 -5.88 -7.06 7.00
C PRO A 56 -6.13 -7.48 8.45
N GLU A 57 -6.53 -8.73 8.74
CA GLU A 57 -6.88 -9.20 10.09
C GLU A 57 -5.78 -8.97 11.14
N ASN A 58 -4.52 -8.89 10.71
CA ASN A 58 -3.38 -8.63 11.59
C ASN A 58 -3.16 -7.14 11.92
N MET A 59 -3.91 -6.23 11.29
CA MET A 59 -3.85 -4.80 11.58
C MET A 59 -4.40 -4.54 12.98
N ALA A 60 -3.60 -3.87 13.81
CA ALA A 60 -4.00 -3.46 15.16
C ALA A 60 -5.34 -2.70 15.13
N ASP A 61 -6.23 -3.03 16.06
CA ASP A 61 -7.54 -2.41 16.26
C ASP A 61 -8.50 -2.39 15.07
N ARG A 62 -8.18 -3.07 13.96
CA ARG A 62 -9.03 -3.11 12.75
C ARG A 62 -10.46 -3.53 13.04
N ALA A 63 -10.63 -4.59 13.83
CA ALA A 63 -11.95 -5.10 14.18
C ALA A 63 -12.72 -4.11 15.08
N GLN A 64 -12.02 -3.37 15.95
CA GLN A 64 -12.64 -2.35 16.81
C GLN A 64 -13.05 -1.12 15.99
N ALA A 65 -12.16 -0.62 15.13
CA ALA A 65 -12.41 0.52 14.26
C ALA A 65 -13.57 0.28 13.30
N SER A 66 -13.60 -0.87 12.61
CA SER A 66 -14.68 -1.23 11.69
C SER A 66 -16.04 -1.32 12.40
N ARG A 67 -16.11 -1.92 13.61
CA ARG A 67 -17.33 -1.94 14.42
C ARG A 67 -17.77 -0.54 14.85
N ARG A 68 -16.84 0.34 15.24
CA ARG A 68 -17.14 1.71 15.64
C ARG A 68 -17.71 2.53 14.49
N ILE A 69 -17.13 2.41 13.29
CA ILE A 69 -17.58 3.08 12.07
C ILE A 69 -18.97 2.54 11.67
N ALA A 70 -19.15 1.22 11.64
CA ALA A 70 -20.45 0.61 11.31
C ALA A 70 -21.55 1.02 12.30
N ARG A 71 -21.24 1.16 13.59
CA ARG A 71 -22.17 1.70 14.59
C ARG A 71 -22.54 3.14 14.28
N ALA A 72 -21.56 4.00 13.97
CA ALA A 72 -21.78 5.40 13.63
C ALA A 72 -22.71 5.55 12.42
N ILE A 73 -22.46 4.76 11.36
CA ILE A 73 -23.30 4.74 10.15
C ILE A 73 -24.75 4.35 10.50
N ARG A 74 -24.95 3.25 11.23
CA ARG A 74 -26.29 2.78 11.61
C ARG A 74 -27.04 3.76 12.51
N ALA A 75 -26.31 4.46 13.38
CA ALA A 75 -26.87 5.46 14.28
C ALA A 75 -27.05 6.85 13.61
N ARG A 76 -26.69 6.99 12.31
CA ARG A 76 -26.65 8.28 11.60
C ARG A 76 -25.84 9.35 12.34
N GLU A 77 -24.74 8.93 12.96
CA GLU A 77 -23.75 9.87 13.50
C GLU A 77 -23.03 10.57 12.34
N ARG A 78 -22.71 11.85 12.52
CA ARG A 78 -21.82 12.58 11.61
C ARG A 78 -20.40 12.06 11.76
N ILE A 79 -19.79 11.67 10.64
CA ILE A 79 -18.42 11.16 10.58
C ILE A 79 -17.56 12.20 9.86
N VAL A 80 -16.39 12.47 10.43
CA VAL A 80 -15.35 13.25 9.74
C VAL A 80 -14.19 12.32 9.44
N VAL A 81 -13.79 12.25 8.18
CA VAL A 81 -12.55 11.58 7.76
C VAL A 81 -11.49 12.67 7.58
N PHE A 82 -10.48 12.65 8.44
CA PHE A 82 -9.35 13.57 8.37
C PHE A 82 -8.15 12.86 7.76
N GLY A 83 -7.66 13.35 6.61
CA GLY A 83 -6.48 12.82 5.90
C GLY A 83 -5.27 13.75 6.02
N ASP A 84 -4.07 13.18 5.87
CA ASP A 84 -2.85 13.97 5.71
C ASP A 84 -2.76 14.59 4.28
N TYR A 85 -1.89 15.57 4.11
CA TYR A 85 -1.77 16.37 2.88
C TYR A 85 -1.02 15.66 1.74
N ASP A 86 -0.34 14.54 2.01
CA ASP A 86 0.33 13.76 0.99
C ASP A 86 -0.65 12.92 0.16
N VAL A 87 -0.13 12.28 -0.89
CA VAL A 87 -0.95 11.58 -1.88
C VAL A 87 -1.64 10.37 -1.23
N ASP A 88 -0.94 9.63 -0.37
CA ASP A 88 -1.50 8.51 0.36
C ASP A 88 -2.52 8.95 1.41
N GLY A 89 -2.29 10.02 2.16
CA GLY A 89 -3.25 10.60 3.10
C GLY A 89 -4.54 11.06 2.40
N THR A 90 -4.40 11.81 1.30
CA THR A 90 -5.53 12.32 0.52
C THR A 90 -6.33 11.20 -0.13
N THR A 91 -5.65 10.24 -0.76
CA THR A 91 -6.31 9.11 -1.45
C THR A 91 -7.01 8.19 -0.46
N SER A 92 -6.38 7.91 0.69
CA SER A 92 -7.00 7.07 1.74
C SER A 92 -8.24 7.73 2.34
N ALA A 93 -8.20 9.05 2.58
CA ALA A 93 -9.33 9.80 3.09
C ALA A 93 -10.51 9.78 2.10
N LEU A 94 -10.23 9.91 0.81
CA LEU A 94 -11.25 9.82 -0.24
C LEU A 94 -11.90 8.43 -0.27
N ILE A 95 -11.08 7.36 -0.37
CA ILE A 95 -11.57 5.97 -0.42
C ILE A 95 -12.47 5.67 0.79
N LEU A 96 -12.04 6.04 2.00
CA LEU A 96 -12.83 5.78 3.21
C LEU A 96 -14.13 6.59 3.22
N SER A 97 -14.08 7.84 2.76
CA SER A 97 -15.27 8.69 2.68
C SER A 97 -16.29 8.14 1.68
N GLU A 98 -15.84 7.69 0.49
CA GLU A 98 -16.72 7.07 -0.51
C GLU A 98 -17.37 5.79 0.01
N VAL A 99 -16.61 4.93 0.71
CA VAL A 99 -17.15 3.71 1.32
C VAL A 99 -18.19 4.04 2.39
N ILE A 100 -17.94 5.02 3.26
CA ILE A 100 -18.89 5.42 4.30
C ILE A 100 -20.18 5.98 3.66
N ALA A 101 -20.05 6.83 2.65
CA ALA A 101 -21.18 7.39 1.92
C ALA A 101 -22.00 6.30 1.20
N ALA A 102 -21.32 5.36 0.52
CA ALA A 102 -21.97 4.24 -0.16
C ALA A 102 -22.72 3.31 0.81
N LEU A 103 -22.26 3.21 2.07
CA LEU A 103 -22.94 2.50 3.15
C LEU A 103 -24.07 3.32 3.82
N GLY A 104 -24.35 4.53 3.35
CA GLY A 104 -25.43 5.39 3.83
C GLY A 104 -25.07 6.28 5.03
N GLY A 105 -23.78 6.45 5.33
CA GLY A 105 -23.31 7.32 6.41
C GLY A 105 -23.26 8.80 6.01
N GLU A 106 -23.44 9.69 6.99
CA GLU A 106 -23.21 11.14 6.82
C GLU A 106 -21.72 11.43 7.07
N VAL A 107 -20.97 11.76 6.02
CA VAL A 107 -19.51 11.93 6.08
C VAL A 107 -19.05 13.27 5.51
N ARG A 108 -18.04 13.86 6.15
CA ARG A 108 -17.28 14.99 5.63
C ARG A 108 -15.80 14.65 5.60
N THR A 109 -15.13 14.97 4.50
CA THR A 109 -13.68 14.78 4.35
C THR A 109 -12.98 16.10 4.64
N LEU A 110 -11.90 16.05 5.43
CA LEU A 110 -11.00 17.16 5.71
C LEU A 110 -9.57 16.68 5.41
N ILE A 111 -8.78 17.52 4.75
CA ILE A 111 -7.37 17.23 4.45
C ILE A 111 -6.52 18.27 5.15
N ALA A 112 -5.42 17.84 5.77
CA ALA A 112 -4.47 18.72 6.43
C ALA A 112 -3.94 19.79 5.47
N ASP A 113 -3.76 21.02 5.97
CA ASP A 113 -3.11 22.11 5.24
C ASP A 113 -1.65 22.21 5.71
N ARG A 114 -0.73 21.82 4.84
CA ARG A 114 0.71 21.84 5.10
C ARG A 114 1.25 23.21 5.50
N PHE A 115 0.63 24.30 5.01
CA PHE A 115 1.13 25.65 5.19
C PHE A 115 0.47 26.37 6.37
N ASN A 116 -0.79 26.06 6.66
CA ASN A 116 -1.57 26.79 7.67
C ASN A 116 -1.84 26.00 8.96
N GLY A 117 -1.74 24.66 8.95
CA GLY A 117 -2.22 23.81 10.07
C GLY A 117 -1.16 22.97 10.79
N GLY A 118 0.09 22.93 10.31
CA GLY A 118 1.07 21.94 10.79
C GLY A 118 0.69 20.50 10.39
N TYR A 119 1.33 19.51 11.00
CA TYR A 119 1.05 18.09 10.75
C TYR A 119 -0.10 17.60 11.65
N GLY A 120 -1.22 17.19 11.07
CA GLY A 120 -2.33 16.53 11.80
C GLY A 120 -3.52 17.42 12.18
N LEU A 121 -4.28 16.98 13.20
CA LEU A 121 -5.45 17.70 13.72
C LEU A 121 -4.99 18.92 14.53
N SER A 122 -5.28 20.12 14.03
CA SER A 122 -5.03 21.40 14.68
C SER A 122 -6.29 22.24 14.85
#